data_AF-A0A8I2YE77-F1
#
_entry.id   AF-A0A8I2YE77-F1
#
_cell.length_a   1.000
_cell.length_b   1.000
_cell.length_c   1.000
_cell.angle_alpha   90.00
_cell.angle_beta   90.00
_cell.angle_gamma   90.00
#
_symmetry.space_group_name_H-M   'P 1'
#
loop_
_entity.id
_entity.type
_entity.pdbx_description
1 polymer ?
#
loop_
_entity_poly.entity_id
_entity_poly.type
_entity_poly.pdbx_seq_one_letter_code
_entity_poly.pdbx_strand_id
1 'polypeptide(L)'
;MDFCCATSATNVDPHEPSRLERLLYYAGIRGPKTRGPKLIWRDSKDKFDAPSGPEAYTRRMRLIPVQDDRKFGDKVGEGILWDVVRKHIVGLLNEKDVKTSAADFVRFTWLNLRPDQVIDDDKEEEEEEIFDVSEFDKIVAITPVEDGNRFVSNPTVWIGVLPDSLTATDAHDVAKGTRDYLNGLQLENIDIAFREKKFKFLAGPALYRPVEEGDALQPVIDDVSAALSLSIQGFKTSIARDRYRVGLLT
;
A
#
# COMPACT_ATOMS: atom_id res chain seq x y z
N MET A 1 -38.17 -27.41 -36.17
CA MET A 1 -37.41 -26.14 -36.25
C MET A 1 -36.64 -26.05 -34.95
N ASP A 2 -35.41 -26.57 -34.95
CA ASP A 2 -34.59 -26.64 -33.76
C ASP A 2 -33.84 -25.32 -33.58
N PHE A 3 -34.13 -24.64 -32.47
CA PHE A 3 -33.38 -23.48 -32.02
C PHE A 3 -32.10 -23.95 -31.32
N CYS A 4 -30.97 -23.93 -32.03
CA CYS A 4 -29.66 -24.07 -31.42
C CYS A 4 -29.36 -22.82 -30.57
N CYS A 5 -29.36 -22.98 -29.25
CA CYS A 5 -28.84 -22.00 -28.31
C CYS A 5 -27.32 -22.00 -28.41
N ALA A 6 -26.73 -21.02 -29.09
CA ALA A 6 -25.30 -20.82 -29.09
C ALA A 6 -24.90 -20.17 -27.76
N THR A 7 -24.44 -20.98 -26.81
CA THR A 7 -23.74 -20.50 -25.62
C THR A 7 -22.41 -19.92 -26.10
N SER A 8 -22.32 -18.59 -26.16
CA SER A 8 -21.04 -17.91 -26.37
C SER A 8 -20.14 -18.22 -25.18
N ALA A 9 -19.14 -19.08 -25.38
CA ALA A 9 -18.07 -19.28 -24.41
C ALA A 9 -17.37 -17.92 -24.22
N THR A 10 -17.60 -17.28 -23.07
CA THR A 10 -16.83 -16.12 -22.66
C THR A 10 -15.40 -16.60 -22.50
N ASN A 11 -14.53 -16.24 -23.45
CA ASN A 11 -13.10 -16.51 -23.38
C ASN A 11 -12.54 -15.66 -22.23
N VAL A 12 -12.47 -16.25 -21.03
CA VAL A 12 -11.96 -15.59 -19.83
C VAL A 12 -10.46 -15.49 -19.99
N ASP A 13 -9.91 -14.28 -19.88
CA ASP A 13 -8.47 -14.05 -19.93
C ASP A 13 -7.78 -14.88 -18.83
N PRO A 14 -6.82 -15.77 -19.17
CA PRO A 14 -6.21 -16.69 -18.22
C PRO A 14 -5.37 -15.98 -17.14
N HIS A 15 -5.00 -14.71 -17.37
CA HIS A 15 -4.26 -13.89 -16.45
C HIS A 15 -5.16 -12.98 -15.62
N GLU A 16 -6.46 -12.96 -15.88
CA GLU A 16 -7.41 -12.12 -15.15
C GLU A 16 -7.74 -12.72 -13.78
N PRO A 17 -7.49 -11.98 -12.67
CA PRO A 17 -7.87 -12.45 -11.35
C PRO A 17 -9.39 -12.60 -11.23
N SER A 18 -9.83 -13.43 -10.28
CA SER A 18 -11.26 -13.65 -10.05
C SER A 18 -11.99 -12.33 -9.76
N ARG A 19 -13.29 -12.24 -10.09
CA ARG A 19 -14.08 -11.01 -9.87
C ARG A 19 -14.00 -10.49 -8.43
N LEU A 20 -14.04 -11.38 -7.44
CA LEU A 20 -13.95 -11.00 -6.03
C LEU A 20 -12.55 -10.50 -5.68
N GLU A 21 -11.51 -11.19 -6.15
CA GLU A 21 -10.13 -10.76 -5.97
C GLU A 21 -9.89 -9.36 -6.54
N ARG A 22 -10.32 -9.13 -7.78
CA ARG A 22 -10.19 -7.82 -8.43
C ARG A 22 -10.77 -6.67 -7.61
N LEU A 23 -11.86 -6.93 -6.89
CA LEU A 23 -12.58 -5.92 -6.12
C LEU A 23 -12.14 -5.80 -4.67
N LEU A 24 -11.57 -6.85 -4.08
CA LEU A 24 -11.31 -6.94 -2.63
C LEU A 24 -9.85 -7.18 -2.28
N TYR A 25 -8.97 -7.44 -3.24
CA TYR A 25 -7.56 -7.74 -2.96
C TYR A 25 -6.89 -6.65 -2.12
N TYR A 26 -7.18 -5.38 -2.45
CA TYR A 26 -6.66 -4.18 -1.78
C TYR A 26 -7.63 -3.52 -0.80
N ALA A 27 -8.60 -4.28 -0.27
CA ALA A 27 -9.53 -3.75 0.73
C ALA A 27 -8.77 -3.18 1.93
N GLY A 28 -9.24 -2.05 2.47
CA GLY A 28 -8.62 -1.38 3.61
C GLY A 28 -7.60 -0.29 3.27
N ILE A 29 -7.01 -0.28 2.06
CA ILE A 29 -5.97 0.71 1.71
C ILE A 29 -6.48 2.16 1.73
N ARG A 30 -7.75 2.41 1.39
CA ARG A 30 -8.37 3.75 1.46
C ARG A 30 -9.21 3.96 2.72
N GLY A 31 -9.00 3.13 3.74
CA GLY A 31 -9.72 3.17 5.01
C GLY A 31 -10.70 2.00 5.23
N PRO A 32 -11.29 1.90 6.44
CA PRO A 32 -11.92 0.68 6.96
C PRO A 32 -13.11 0.13 6.18
N LYS A 33 -13.79 0.98 5.38
CA LYS A 33 -15.00 0.63 4.62
C LYS A 33 -14.80 0.69 3.10
N THR A 34 -13.55 0.72 2.65
CA THR A 34 -13.22 0.89 1.23
C THR A 34 -12.72 -0.39 0.59
N ARG A 35 -13.16 -0.64 -0.64
CA ARG A 35 -12.73 -1.77 -1.48
C ARG A 35 -11.27 -1.65 -1.95
N GLY A 36 -10.69 -0.46 -1.86
CA GLY A 36 -9.39 -0.16 -2.46
C GLY A 36 -9.47 0.02 -3.99
N PRO A 37 -8.32 0.20 -4.66
CA PRO A 37 -8.25 0.20 -6.12
C PRO A 37 -8.53 -1.19 -6.69
N LYS A 38 -9.13 -1.24 -7.89
CA LYS A 38 -9.42 -2.49 -8.59
C LYS A 38 -8.12 -3.11 -9.11
N LEU A 39 -7.86 -4.36 -8.75
CA LEU A 39 -6.72 -5.12 -9.24
C LEU A 39 -6.96 -5.54 -10.71
N ILE A 40 -5.93 -5.40 -11.53
CA ILE A 40 -5.90 -5.84 -12.93
C ILE A 40 -5.12 -7.14 -13.03
N TRP A 41 -3.93 -7.19 -12.43
CA TRP A 41 -3.02 -8.33 -12.49
C TRP A 41 -1.99 -8.27 -11.35
N ARG A 42 -1.47 -9.42 -10.90
CA ARG A 42 -0.32 -9.52 -9.97
C ARG A 42 0.44 -10.84 -10.15
N ASP A 43 1.70 -10.89 -9.76
CA ASP A 43 2.50 -12.13 -9.68
C ASP A 43 2.85 -12.59 -8.25
N SER A 44 2.35 -11.88 -7.23
CA SER A 44 2.60 -12.26 -5.83
C SER A 44 2.17 -13.71 -5.56
N LYS A 45 2.98 -14.44 -4.79
CA LYS A 45 2.67 -15.83 -4.37
C LYS A 45 1.55 -15.93 -3.33
N ASP A 46 1.11 -14.78 -2.80
CA ASP A 46 -0.03 -14.66 -1.90
C ASP A 46 -1.30 -15.29 -2.51
N LYS A 47 -2.07 -16.02 -1.70
CA LYS A 47 -3.35 -16.61 -2.09
C LYS A 47 -4.47 -15.68 -1.66
N PHE A 48 -5.35 -15.33 -2.60
CA PHE A 48 -6.54 -14.56 -2.27
C PHE A 48 -7.64 -15.52 -1.79
N ASP A 49 -7.97 -15.44 -0.51
CA ASP A 49 -9.11 -16.14 0.07
C ASP A 49 -10.32 -15.22 0.07
N ALA A 50 -11.34 -15.59 -0.71
CA ALA A 50 -12.58 -14.83 -0.77
C ALA A 50 -13.32 -14.92 0.58
N PRO A 51 -13.78 -13.80 1.16
CA PRO A 51 -14.56 -13.86 2.38
C PRO A 51 -15.86 -14.63 2.13
N SER A 52 -16.16 -15.62 2.96
CA SER A 52 -17.37 -16.46 2.83
C SER A 52 -18.21 -16.47 4.11
N GLY A 53 -19.49 -16.13 4.00
CA GLY A 53 -20.43 -16.11 5.12
C GLY A 53 -20.64 -14.71 5.73
N PRO A 54 -21.64 -14.57 6.63
CA PRO A 54 -22.04 -13.28 7.20
C PRO A 54 -20.97 -12.68 8.12
N GLU A 55 -20.10 -13.50 8.70
CA GLU A 55 -19.05 -13.11 9.65
C GLU A 55 -17.66 -13.03 8.99
N ALA A 56 -17.54 -13.34 7.69
CA ALA A 56 -16.24 -13.31 7.03
C ALA A 56 -15.76 -11.88 6.80
N TYR A 57 -14.80 -11.47 7.63
CA TYR A 57 -14.10 -10.22 7.46
C TYR A 57 -13.27 -10.22 6.18
N THR A 58 -13.36 -9.12 5.43
CA THR A 58 -12.44 -8.89 4.31
C THR A 58 -11.03 -8.64 4.85
N ARG A 59 -10.03 -9.35 4.33
CA ARG A 59 -8.61 -9.08 4.60
C ARG A 59 -8.31 -7.59 4.38
N ARG A 60 -7.95 -6.88 5.45
CA ARG A 60 -7.63 -5.44 5.39
C ARG A 60 -6.13 -5.22 5.21
N MET A 61 -5.75 -4.79 4.02
CA MET A 61 -4.39 -4.40 3.70
C MET A 61 -4.08 -2.97 4.15
N ARG A 62 -2.84 -2.78 4.60
CA ARG A 62 -2.21 -1.46 4.80
C ARG A 62 -0.94 -1.38 3.99
N LEU A 63 -0.62 -0.17 3.54
CA LEU A 63 0.68 0.17 2.97
C LEU A 63 1.66 0.44 4.11
N ILE A 64 2.86 -0.12 4.00
CA ILE A 64 4.00 0.20 4.85
C ILE A 64 5.19 0.62 3.97
N PRO A 65 6.08 1.49 4.47
CA PRO A 65 7.27 1.88 3.74
C PRO A 65 8.14 0.65 3.46
N VAL A 66 8.74 0.59 2.27
CA VAL A 66 9.79 -0.38 1.99
C VAL A 66 11.06 0.11 2.67
N GLN A 67 11.72 -0.77 3.42
CA GLN A 67 13.02 -0.45 4.01
C GLN A 67 14.07 -0.25 2.91
N ASP A 68 15.17 0.46 3.21
CA ASP A 68 16.23 0.75 2.24
C ASP A 68 17.15 -0.46 1.96
N ASP A 69 16.68 -1.69 2.25
CA ASP A 69 17.45 -2.93 2.11
C ASP A 69 17.71 -3.31 0.64
N ARG A 70 17.00 -2.67 -0.29
CA ARG A 70 17.02 -2.98 -1.73
C ARG A 70 17.73 -1.94 -2.59
N LYS A 71 18.44 -0.98 -1.98
CA LYS A 71 19.28 0.00 -2.70
C LYS A 71 18.51 0.84 -3.73
N PHE A 72 17.18 0.89 -3.65
CA PHE A 72 16.37 1.69 -4.56
C PHE A 72 16.61 3.20 -4.39
N GLY A 73 17.11 3.61 -3.22
CA GLY A 73 17.61 4.96 -2.96
C GLY A 73 19.06 5.20 -3.39
N ASP A 74 19.79 4.18 -3.85
CA ASP A 74 21.18 4.32 -4.27
C ASP A 74 21.26 5.08 -5.60
N LYS A 75 22.31 5.90 -5.72
CA LYS A 75 22.59 6.62 -6.96
C LYS A 75 23.12 5.66 -8.04
N VAL A 76 22.57 5.80 -9.24
CA VAL A 76 22.99 5.10 -10.45
C VAL A 76 23.11 6.11 -11.57
N GLY A 77 24.35 6.43 -11.96
CA GLY A 77 24.64 7.51 -12.89
C GLY A 77 24.17 8.86 -12.34
N GLU A 78 23.30 9.53 -13.10
CA GLU A 78 22.73 10.85 -12.73
C GLU A 78 21.44 10.75 -11.89
N GLY A 79 20.85 9.56 -11.72
CA GLY A 79 19.59 9.35 -11.01
C GLY A 79 19.70 8.41 -9.82
N ILE A 80 18.56 8.05 -9.24
CA ILE A 80 18.45 6.95 -8.28
C ILE A 80 17.95 5.68 -8.99
N LEU A 81 18.31 4.51 -8.46
CA LEU A 81 17.96 3.21 -9.05
C LEU A 81 16.45 3.06 -9.31
N TRP A 82 15.61 3.55 -8.39
CA TRP A 82 14.15 3.52 -8.57
C TRP A 82 13.67 4.31 -9.80
N ASP A 83 14.25 5.48 -10.08
CA ASP A 83 13.84 6.29 -11.22
C ASP A 83 14.19 5.61 -12.54
N VAL A 84 15.32 4.90 -12.58
CA VAL A 84 15.74 4.11 -13.74
C VAL A 84 14.76 2.97 -14.00
N VAL A 85 14.41 2.21 -12.95
CA VAL A 85 13.42 1.11 -13.04
C VAL A 85 12.04 1.65 -13.42
N ARG A 86 11.59 2.73 -12.78
CA ARG A 86 10.31 3.39 -13.08
C ARG A 86 10.25 3.85 -14.54
N LYS A 87 11.32 4.46 -15.05
CA LYS A 87 11.41 4.89 -16.45
C LYS A 87 11.31 3.71 -17.41
N HIS A 88 11.95 2.59 -17.10
CA HIS A 88 11.84 1.37 -17.91
C HIS A 88 10.41 0.83 -17.96
N ILE A 89 9.74 0.73 -16.80
CA ILE A 89 8.34 0.29 -16.70
C ILE A 89 7.41 1.20 -17.53
N VAL A 90 7.60 2.52 -17.42
CA VAL A 90 6.83 3.49 -18.22
C VAL A 90 7.09 3.31 -19.72
N GLY A 91 8.33 2.98 -20.11
CA GLY A 91 8.68 2.64 -21.50
C GLY A 91 7.85 1.45 -22.02
N LEU A 92 7.85 0.34 -21.27
CA LEU A 92 7.07 -0.85 -21.62
C LEU A 92 5.56 -0.57 -21.73
N LEU A 93 5.02 0.29 -20.86
CA LEU A 93 3.61 0.69 -20.92
C LEU A 93 3.30 1.59 -22.11
N ASN A 94 4.21 2.50 -22.47
CA ASN A 94 4.06 3.36 -23.65
C ASN A 94 4.09 2.54 -24.96
N GLU A 95 4.87 1.46 -25.03
CA GLU A 95 4.87 0.54 -26.19
C GLU A 95 3.51 -0.11 -26.42
N LYS A 96 2.70 -0.26 -25.36
CA LYS A 96 1.33 -0.76 -25.40
C LYS A 96 0.27 0.35 -25.53
N ASP A 97 0.69 1.60 -25.75
CA ASP A 97 -0.17 2.81 -25.75
C ASP A 97 -0.95 3.02 -24.43
N VAL A 98 -0.38 2.58 -23.31
CA VAL A 98 -0.99 2.69 -21.98
C VAL A 98 -0.36 3.81 -21.17
N LYS A 99 -1.17 4.82 -20.85
CA LYS A 99 -0.74 5.92 -19.97
C LYS A 99 -0.64 5.45 -18.52
N THR A 100 0.58 5.53 -17.97
CA THR A 100 0.82 5.27 -16.56
C THR A 100 0.33 6.44 -15.72
N SER A 101 -0.51 6.17 -14.70
CA SER A 101 -1.00 7.18 -13.77
C SER A 101 -0.18 7.26 -12.47
N ALA A 102 0.41 6.14 -12.05
CA ALA A 102 1.29 6.03 -10.89
C ALA A 102 2.17 4.79 -11.00
N ALA A 103 3.36 4.84 -10.41
CA ALA A 103 4.20 3.68 -10.20
C ALA A 103 4.91 3.90 -8.88
N ASP A 104 4.57 3.06 -7.90
CA ASP A 104 5.01 3.19 -6.51
C ASP A 104 5.77 1.92 -6.10
N PHE A 105 6.79 2.06 -5.26
CA PHE A 105 7.46 0.93 -4.64
C PHE A 105 7.00 0.83 -3.18
N VAL A 106 6.15 -0.16 -2.90
CA VAL A 106 5.43 -0.25 -1.62
C VAL A 106 5.52 -1.64 -1.04
N ARG A 107 5.15 -1.79 0.22
CA ARG A 107 4.99 -3.11 0.83
C ARG A 107 3.64 -3.18 1.53
N PHE A 108 3.01 -4.33 1.50
CA PHE A 108 1.69 -4.52 2.09
C PHE A 108 1.80 -5.31 3.39
N THR A 109 0.86 -5.06 4.28
CA THR A 109 0.68 -5.84 5.49
C THR A 109 -0.79 -6.00 5.83
N TRP A 110 -1.16 -7.14 6.39
CA TRP A 110 -2.52 -7.42 6.86
C TRP A 110 -2.46 -8.34 8.08
N LEU A 111 -3.57 -8.44 8.80
CA LEU A 111 -3.72 -9.39 9.90
C LEU A 111 -4.28 -10.68 9.35
N ASN A 112 -3.62 -11.79 9.67
CA ASN A 112 -4.19 -13.12 9.53
C ASN A 112 -5.02 -13.40 10.78
N LEU A 113 -6.25 -13.87 10.58
CA LEU A 113 -7.08 -14.35 11.68
C LEU A 113 -6.31 -15.46 12.42
N ARG A 114 -6.30 -15.39 13.75
CA ARG A 114 -5.93 -16.56 14.54
C ARG A 114 -7.07 -17.58 14.32
N PRO A 115 -6.78 -18.86 14.07
CA PRO A 115 -7.81 -19.88 14.19
C PRO A 115 -8.39 -19.74 15.60
N ASP A 116 -9.71 -19.65 15.69
CA ASP A 116 -10.45 -19.39 16.92
C ASP A 116 -9.82 -20.16 18.08
N GLN A 117 -9.11 -19.48 18.96
CA GLN A 117 -8.83 -20.05 20.26
C GLN A 117 -10.18 -20.05 20.95
N VAL A 118 -10.70 -21.24 21.22
CA VAL A 118 -11.80 -21.42 22.16
C VAL A 118 -11.42 -20.60 23.38
N ILE A 119 -12.18 -19.54 23.65
CA ILE A 119 -12.02 -18.77 24.87
C ILE A 119 -12.37 -19.78 25.96
N ASP A 120 -11.34 -20.23 26.68
CA ASP A 120 -11.54 -20.96 27.91
C ASP A 120 -12.03 -19.89 28.89
N ASP A 121 -13.35 -19.85 29.11
CA ASP A 121 -14.03 -18.88 29.99
C ASP A 121 -13.63 -19.02 31.47
N ASP A 122 -12.67 -19.90 31.78
CA ASP A 122 -12.17 -20.23 33.12
C ASP A 122 -10.95 -19.40 33.56
N LYS A 123 -10.79 -18.15 33.09
CA LYS A 123 -9.79 -17.24 33.65
C LYS A 123 -10.44 -16.31 34.67
N GLU A 124 -10.18 -16.64 35.94
CA GLU A 124 -10.51 -15.86 37.13
C GLU A 124 -10.19 -14.37 36.92
N GLU A 125 -11.14 -13.52 37.29
CA GLU A 125 -11.04 -12.06 37.28
C GLU A 125 -9.81 -11.63 38.11
N GLU A 126 -8.77 -11.10 37.45
CA GLU A 126 -7.64 -10.48 38.15
C GLU A 126 -8.12 -9.20 38.86
N GLU A 127 -7.76 -9.09 40.14
CA GLU A 127 -8.16 -8.02 41.05
C GLU A 127 -7.85 -6.62 40.48
N GLU A 128 -8.80 -5.69 40.63
CA GLU A 128 -8.62 -4.28 40.25
C GLU A 128 -7.47 -3.64 41.07
N GLU A 129 -6.28 -3.50 40.46
CA GLU A 129 -5.19 -2.73 41.06
C GLU A 129 -5.57 -1.23 41.11
N ILE A 130 -5.59 -0.67 42.32
CA ILE A 130 -5.85 0.75 42.56
C ILE A 130 -4.66 1.58 42.02
N PHE A 131 -4.90 2.31 40.93
CA PHE A 131 -3.90 3.10 40.23
C PHE A 131 -3.53 4.39 41.00
N ASP A 132 -2.25 4.53 41.37
CA ASP A 132 -1.70 5.76 41.96
C ASP A 132 -1.57 6.85 40.88
N VAL A 133 -2.31 7.95 41.07
CA VAL A 133 -2.40 9.09 40.14
C VAL A 133 -1.05 9.82 39.94
N SER A 134 -0.01 9.51 40.74
CA SER A 134 1.32 10.10 40.59
C SER A 134 2.22 9.40 39.54
N GLU A 135 1.79 8.28 38.94
CA GLU A 135 2.57 7.54 37.93
C GLU A 135 2.14 7.75 36.47
N PHE A 136 1.44 8.85 36.16
CA PHE A 136 0.97 9.13 34.78
C PHE A 136 2.10 9.13 33.72
N ASP A 137 3.33 9.52 34.09
CA ASP A 137 4.49 9.50 33.20
C ASP A 137 5.04 8.08 32.91
N LYS A 138 4.56 7.06 33.62
CA LYS A 138 4.92 5.64 33.40
C LYS A 138 3.88 4.87 32.60
N ILE A 139 2.75 5.50 32.24
CA ILE A 139 1.73 4.88 31.40
C ILE A 139 2.35 4.65 30.02
N VAL A 140 2.61 3.37 29.71
CA VAL A 140 3.07 2.97 28.38
C VAL A 140 2.01 3.41 27.37
N ALA A 141 2.43 4.10 26.31
CA ALA A 141 1.52 4.52 25.25
C ALA A 141 0.68 3.31 24.81
N ILE A 142 -0.66 3.44 24.90
CA ILE A 142 -1.59 2.40 24.49
C ILE A 142 -1.33 2.11 23.02
N THR A 143 -0.66 0.99 22.74
CA THR A 143 -0.60 0.47 21.39
C THR A 143 -1.96 -0.20 21.14
N PRO A 144 -2.62 0.10 20.01
CA PRO A 144 -3.80 -0.67 19.63
C PRO A 144 -3.41 -2.14 19.61
N VAL A 145 -4.05 -2.95 20.47
CA VAL A 145 -3.87 -4.40 20.45
C VAL A 145 -4.50 -4.89 19.16
N GLU A 146 -3.67 -5.05 18.14
CA GLU A 146 -4.09 -5.65 16.88
C GLU A 146 -4.15 -7.17 17.08
N ASP A 147 -5.36 -7.71 17.23
CA ASP A 147 -5.54 -9.16 17.31
C ASP A 147 -5.24 -9.82 15.95
N GLY A 148 -4.56 -10.97 15.99
CA GLY A 148 -4.06 -11.66 14.80
C GLY A 148 -2.53 -11.69 14.66
N ASN A 149 -2.06 -12.45 13.68
CA ASN A 149 -0.65 -12.48 13.27
C ASN A 149 -0.46 -11.56 12.06
N ARG A 150 0.43 -10.57 12.19
CA ARG A 150 0.68 -9.61 11.11
C ARG A 150 1.53 -10.25 10.01
N PHE A 151 0.95 -10.37 8.82
CA PHE A 151 1.67 -10.75 7.60
C PHE A 151 2.30 -9.53 6.95
N VAL A 152 3.50 -9.69 6.38
CA VAL A 152 4.19 -8.66 5.60
C VAL A 152 4.56 -9.25 4.24
N SER A 153 4.09 -8.63 3.16
CA SER A 153 4.35 -9.09 1.79
C SER A 153 5.80 -8.86 1.37
N ASN A 154 6.17 -9.37 0.20
CA ASN A 154 7.34 -8.85 -0.50
C ASN A 154 7.12 -7.37 -0.87
N PRO A 155 8.20 -6.58 -1.05
CA PRO A 155 8.09 -5.30 -1.72
C PRO A 155 7.43 -5.47 -3.09
N THR A 156 6.60 -4.52 -3.48
CA THR A 156 5.78 -4.59 -4.68
C THR A 156 5.95 -3.33 -5.50
N VAL A 157 6.27 -3.52 -6.78
CA VAL A 157 6.11 -2.48 -7.81
C VAL A 157 4.62 -2.38 -8.11
N TRP A 158 3.99 -1.36 -7.54
CA TRP A 158 2.55 -1.16 -7.58
C TRP A 158 2.21 -0.11 -8.63
N ILE A 159 1.72 -0.56 -9.77
CA ILE A 159 1.51 0.26 -10.98
C ILE A 159 0.04 0.62 -11.10
N GLY A 160 -0.25 1.91 -11.26
CA GLY A 160 -1.58 2.44 -11.49
C GLY A 160 -1.74 2.86 -12.96
N VAL A 161 -2.78 2.35 -13.61
CA VAL A 161 -3.17 2.73 -14.97
C VAL A 161 -4.60 3.26 -14.98
N LEU A 162 -4.99 3.92 -16.07
CA LEU A 162 -6.36 4.39 -16.22
C LEU A 162 -7.34 3.19 -16.26
N PRO A 163 -8.58 3.35 -15.78
CA PRO A 163 -9.58 2.31 -15.90
C PRO A 163 -9.76 1.87 -17.35
N ASP A 164 -9.92 0.57 -17.54
CA ASP A 164 -10.21 -0.05 -18.84
C ASP A 164 -9.14 0.21 -19.93
N SER A 165 -7.96 0.70 -19.55
CA SER A 165 -6.86 1.00 -20.48
C SER A 165 -5.83 -0.12 -20.62
N LEU A 166 -5.90 -1.18 -19.81
CA LEU A 166 -4.93 -2.27 -19.80
C LEU A 166 -5.64 -3.59 -19.51
N THR A 167 -5.42 -4.59 -20.36
CA THR A 167 -5.94 -5.96 -20.18
C THR A 167 -5.05 -6.76 -19.24
N ALA A 168 -5.55 -7.88 -18.70
CA ALA A 168 -4.74 -8.72 -17.80
C ALA A 168 -3.58 -9.39 -18.55
N THR A 169 -3.82 -9.80 -19.81
CA THR A 169 -2.79 -10.30 -20.72
C THR A 169 -1.70 -9.28 -21.01
N ASP A 170 -2.04 -8.04 -21.35
CA ASP A 170 -1.03 -6.99 -21.58
C ASP A 170 -0.27 -6.66 -20.29
N ALA A 171 -0.96 -6.63 -19.16
CA ALA A 171 -0.33 -6.44 -17.85
C ALA A 171 0.69 -7.57 -17.56
N HIS A 172 0.34 -8.81 -17.89
CA HIS A 172 1.24 -9.96 -17.76
C HIS A 172 2.48 -9.82 -18.67
N ASP A 173 2.33 -9.40 -19.92
CA ASP A 173 3.45 -9.16 -20.83
C ASP A 173 4.39 -8.07 -20.31
N VAL A 174 3.84 -6.93 -19.87
CA VAL A 174 4.61 -5.83 -19.29
C VAL A 174 5.31 -6.27 -18.00
N ALA A 175 4.63 -7.10 -17.19
CA ALA A 175 5.23 -7.66 -15.98
C ALA A 175 6.42 -8.56 -16.30
N LYS A 176 6.34 -9.36 -17.36
CA LYS A 176 7.45 -10.20 -17.81
C LYS A 176 8.67 -9.36 -18.20
N GLY A 177 8.47 -8.32 -19.03
CA GLY A 177 9.56 -7.40 -19.37
C GLY A 177 10.15 -6.69 -18.15
N THR A 178 9.29 -6.26 -17.22
CA THR A 178 9.72 -5.65 -15.96
C THR A 178 10.52 -6.63 -15.10
N ARG A 179 10.08 -7.90 -15.02
CA ARG A 179 10.76 -8.97 -14.29
C ARG A 179 12.14 -9.25 -14.87
N ASP A 180 12.24 -9.37 -16.20
CA ASP A 180 13.51 -9.60 -16.89
C ASP A 180 14.49 -8.45 -16.61
N TYR A 181 14.00 -7.21 -16.60
CA TYR A 181 14.80 -6.04 -16.24
C TYR A 181 15.29 -6.04 -14.79
N LEU A 182 14.40 -6.33 -13.83
CA LEU A 182 14.74 -6.44 -12.41
C LEU A 182 15.75 -7.56 -12.15
N ASN A 183 15.60 -8.71 -12.82
CA ASN A 183 16.54 -9.83 -12.74
C ASN A 183 17.93 -9.43 -13.26
N GLY A 184 18.00 -8.65 -14.35
CA GLY A 184 19.26 -8.10 -14.86
C GLY A 184 19.98 -7.18 -13.86
N LEU A 185 19.23 -6.56 -12.96
CA LEU A 185 19.74 -5.73 -11.86
C LEU A 185 19.99 -6.53 -10.56
N GLN A 186 19.79 -7.86 -10.58
CA GLN A 186 19.90 -8.74 -9.41
C GLN A 186 18.92 -8.36 -8.28
N LEU A 187 17.77 -7.79 -8.64
CA LEU A 187 16.73 -7.40 -7.69
C LEU A 187 15.69 -8.52 -7.54
N GLU A 188 15.91 -9.38 -6.55
CA GLU A 188 15.05 -10.52 -6.25
C GLU A 188 13.96 -10.19 -5.22
N ASN A 189 12.94 -11.07 -5.14
CA ASN A 189 11.85 -11.00 -4.14
C ASN A 189 11.04 -9.69 -4.19
N ILE A 190 10.80 -9.19 -5.40
CA ILE A 190 9.91 -8.09 -5.67
C ILE A 190 8.69 -8.63 -6.40
N ASP A 191 7.51 -8.28 -5.93
CA ASP A 191 6.24 -8.57 -6.59
C ASP A 191 5.89 -7.41 -7.55
N ILE A 192 5.11 -7.67 -8.59
CA ILE A 192 4.63 -6.68 -9.56
C ILE A 192 3.11 -6.79 -9.57
N ALA A 193 2.42 -5.64 -9.47
CA ALA A 193 0.98 -5.62 -9.51
C ALA A 193 0.43 -4.36 -10.21
N PHE A 194 -0.59 -4.57 -11.04
CA PHE A 194 -1.29 -3.53 -11.78
C PHE A 194 -2.67 -3.28 -11.18
N ARG A 195 -3.04 -2.00 -11.08
CA ARG A 195 -4.34 -1.56 -10.58
C ARG A 195 -4.93 -0.46 -11.44
N GLU A 196 -6.25 -0.36 -11.41
CA GLU A 196 -6.92 0.82 -11.90
C GLU A 196 -6.76 1.97 -10.91
N LYS A 197 -6.43 3.14 -11.43
CA LYS A 197 -6.41 4.39 -10.71
C LYS A 197 -7.22 5.42 -11.50
N LYS A 198 -8.44 5.68 -11.04
CA LYS A 198 -9.18 6.86 -11.46
C LYS A 198 -8.45 8.09 -10.94
N PHE A 199 -7.96 8.92 -11.85
CA PHE A 199 -7.47 10.25 -11.50
C PHE A 199 -8.69 11.04 -10.99
N LYS A 200 -8.77 11.26 -9.68
CA LYS A 200 -9.57 12.36 -9.17
C LYS A 200 -8.63 13.54 -9.18
N PHE A 201 -8.88 14.54 -10.04
CA PHE A 201 -8.41 15.87 -9.70
C PHE A 201 -8.93 16.12 -8.30
N LEU A 202 -8.03 16.19 -7.33
CA LEU A 202 -8.38 16.82 -6.08
C LEU A 202 -8.67 18.26 -6.49
N ALA A 203 -9.95 18.57 -6.68
CA ALA A 203 -10.43 19.83 -6.18
C ALA A 203 -10.03 19.76 -4.71
N GLY A 204 -8.87 20.33 -4.39
CA GLY A 204 -8.35 20.31 -3.04
C GLY A 204 -9.47 20.82 -2.11
N PRO A 205 -9.47 20.44 -0.82
CA PRO A 205 -10.26 21.19 0.12
C PRO A 205 -10.00 22.68 -0.13
N ALA A 206 -11.06 23.49 -0.13
CA ALA A 206 -10.93 24.93 -0.34
C ALA A 206 -9.76 25.41 0.53
N LEU A 207 -8.74 26.01 -0.10
CA LEU A 207 -7.60 26.53 0.65
C LEU A 207 -8.16 27.44 1.73
N TYR A 208 -7.85 27.15 2.99
CA TYR A 208 -8.25 28.03 4.08
C TYR A 208 -7.75 29.45 3.76
N ARG A 209 -8.60 30.45 4.03
CA ARG A 209 -8.18 31.86 3.95
C ARG A 209 -6.89 32.01 4.79
N PRO A 210 -5.90 32.81 4.34
CA PRO A 210 -4.72 33.10 5.15
C PRO A 210 -5.14 33.44 6.58
N VAL A 211 -4.51 32.77 7.55
CA VAL A 211 -4.75 33.04 8.98
C VAL A 211 -4.23 34.45 9.26
N GLU A 212 -5.09 35.33 9.76
CA GLU A 212 -4.67 36.61 10.32
C GLU A 212 -3.76 36.33 11.51
N GLU A 213 -2.63 37.05 11.58
CA GLU A 213 -1.55 36.84 12.54
C GLU A 213 -2.09 36.77 13.98
N GLY A 214 -1.91 35.63 14.67
CA GLY A 214 -2.24 35.54 16.10
C GLY A 214 -2.67 34.17 16.66
N ASP A 215 -2.94 33.14 15.83
CA ASP A 215 -3.36 31.83 16.35
C ASP A 215 -2.76 30.65 15.55
N ALA A 216 -1.58 30.19 15.99
CA ALA A 216 -0.74 29.24 15.26
C ALA A 216 -1.22 27.77 15.33
N LEU A 217 -2.32 27.47 16.04
CA LEU A 217 -2.75 26.09 16.31
C LEU A 217 -4.14 25.73 15.78
N GLN A 218 -4.79 26.61 15.02
CA GLN A 218 -6.20 26.42 14.66
C GLN A 218 -6.49 25.44 13.48
N PRO A 219 -5.51 24.96 12.71
CA PRO A 219 -5.70 23.74 11.93
C PRO A 219 -4.61 22.72 12.24
N VAL A 220 -4.88 21.83 13.20
CA VAL A 220 -4.15 20.56 13.33
C VAL A 220 -4.43 19.76 12.06
N ILE A 221 -3.43 19.70 11.19
CA ILE A 221 -3.48 19.02 9.90
C ILE A 221 -3.41 17.51 10.17
N ASP A 222 -4.55 16.82 9.99
CA ASP A 222 -4.56 15.37 9.79
C ASP A 222 -3.69 14.98 8.60
N ASP A 223 -2.95 13.88 8.73
CA ASP A 223 -1.97 13.34 7.78
C ASP A 223 -2.49 13.27 6.32
N VAL A 224 -2.28 14.35 5.56
CA VAL A 224 -2.71 14.48 4.16
C VAL A 224 -1.87 13.62 3.20
N SER A 225 -0.79 13.03 3.69
CA SER A 225 0.16 12.23 2.89
C SER A 225 -0.50 11.01 2.24
N ALA A 226 -1.54 10.43 2.83
CA ALA A 226 -2.28 9.31 2.24
C ALA A 226 -3.32 9.74 1.18
N ALA A 227 -3.90 10.93 1.31
CA ALA A 227 -4.96 11.41 0.42
C ALA A 227 -4.43 11.91 -0.93
N LEU A 228 -3.18 12.40 -0.97
CA LEU A 228 -2.63 13.11 -2.13
C LEU A 228 -1.93 12.22 -3.18
N SER A 229 -1.79 10.91 -2.97
CA SER A 229 -0.98 10.05 -3.87
C SER A 229 0.43 10.61 -4.13
N LEU A 230 0.99 11.37 -3.19
CA LEU A 230 2.39 11.77 -3.25
C LEU A 230 3.24 10.52 -3.00
N SER A 231 4.38 10.43 -3.69
CA SER A 231 5.32 9.34 -3.44
C SER A 231 5.73 9.40 -1.98
N ILE A 232 5.55 8.29 -1.25
CA ILE A 232 6.14 8.09 0.08
C ILE A 232 7.64 7.83 -0.16
N GLN A 233 8.37 8.84 -0.64
CA GLN A 233 9.81 8.81 -0.57
C GLN A 233 10.16 8.87 0.91
N GLY A 234 10.89 7.85 1.37
CA GLY A 234 11.23 7.66 2.76
C GLY A 234 11.80 8.94 3.37
N PHE A 235 11.23 9.33 4.51
CA PHE A 235 11.64 10.45 5.33
C PHE A 235 13.08 10.22 5.81
N LYS A 236 14.09 10.57 5.00
CA LYS A 236 15.48 10.69 5.47
C LYS A 236 15.62 12.08 6.11
N THR A 237 15.35 12.18 7.40
CA THR A 237 15.99 13.20 8.25
C THR A 237 16.99 12.49 9.14
N SER A 238 18.24 12.40 8.70
CA SER A 238 19.35 12.29 9.63
C SER A 238 19.39 13.61 10.41
N ILE A 239 18.90 13.59 11.65
CA ILE A 239 19.21 14.66 12.60
C ILE A 239 20.70 14.53 12.91
N ALA A 240 21.52 15.28 12.17
CA ALA A 240 22.84 15.63 12.63
C ALA A 240 22.66 16.37 13.96
N ARG A 241 23.09 15.74 15.06
CA ARG A 241 23.29 16.42 16.34
C ARG A 241 24.45 17.40 16.16
N ASP A 242 24.15 18.59 15.68
CA ASP A 242 25.11 19.68 15.72
C ASP A 242 25.26 20.13 17.17
N ARG A 243 26.50 20.03 17.65
CA ARG A 243 26.90 20.41 19.00
C ARG A 243 26.82 21.93 19.07
N TYR A 244 25.97 22.46 19.95
CA TYR A 244 26.09 23.83 20.41
C TYR A 244 27.43 23.97 21.18
N ARG A 245 28.44 24.48 20.49
CA ARG A 245 29.66 25.02 21.10
C ARG A 245 29.34 26.47 21.47
N VAL A 246 28.91 26.69 22.71
CA VAL A 246 28.79 28.03 23.28
C VAL A 246 30.19 28.59 23.44
N GLY A 247 30.56 29.54 22.58
CA GLY A 247 31.70 30.41 22.80
C GLY A 247 31.28 31.53 23.75
N LEU A 248 31.83 31.55 24.95
CA LEU A 248 31.79 32.71 25.83
C LEU A 248 33.13 33.44 25.72
N LEU A 249 33.04 34.74 25.49
CA LEU A 249 34.11 35.72 25.49
C LEU A 249 34.79 35.79 26.86
N THR A 250 36.13 35.75 26.86
CA THR A 250 37.06 36.78 27.40
C THR A 250 38.47 36.45 26.94
#